data_AF-A0A800DAV9-F1
#
_entry.id   AF-A0A800DAV9-F1
#
_cell.length_a   1.000
_cell.length_b   1.000
_cell.length_c   1.000
_cell.angle_alpha   90.00
_cell.angle_beta   90.00
_cell.angle_gamma   90.00
#
_symmetry.space_group_name_H-M   'P 1'
#
loop_
_entity.id
_entity.type
_entity.pdbx_description
1 polymer ?
#
loop_
_entity_poly.entity_id
_entity_poly.type
_entity_poly.pdbx_seq_one_letter_code
_entity_poly.pdbx_strand_id
1 'polypeptide(L)'
;GGMILEAGNAVEYPTGTWRAFRPVFGEAKCIHCFTCWLYCPDSSILVDPENEKMLGFDLEHCKGCGICAAVCPVNAKVERKAGEELARDDPRLCIRMVEEGKFQE
;
A
#
# COMPACT_ATOMS: atom_id res chain seq x y z
N GLY A 1 1.82 21.88 9.98
CA GLY A 1 2.55 21.67 8.73
C GLY A 1 4.03 21.66 9.02
N GLY A 2 4.81 20.86 8.30
CA GLY A 2 6.27 20.85 8.44
C GLY A 2 6.94 22.01 7.73
N MET A 3 8.07 22.46 8.25
CA MET A 3 8.93 23.41 7.57
C MET A 3 9.98 22.64 6.78
N ILE A 4 10.00 22.86 5.46
CA ILE A 4 11.01 22.32 4.55
C ILE A 4 12.01 23.46 4.28
N LEU A 5 13.13 23.45 4.99
CA LEU A 5 14.09 24.55 4.97
C LEU A 5 15.10 24.44 3.82
N GLU A 6 15.37 23.20 3.37
CA GLU A 6 16.33 22.89 2.32
C GLU A 6 15.62 22.24 1.11
N ALA A 7 16.26 22.27 -0.07
CA ALA A 7 15.73 21.59 -1.26
C ALA A 7 16.11 20.09 -1.28
N GLY A 8 15.25 19.25 -1.88
CA GLY A 8 15.57 17.84 -2.14
C GLY A 8 15.56 16.91 -0.92
N ASN A 9 14.84 17.26 0.13
CA ASN A 9 14.82 16.55 1.43
C ASN A 9 13.50 15.78 1.71
N ALA A 10 12.86 15.28 0.65
CA ALA A 10 11.56 14.61 0.78
C ALA A 10 11.65 13.30 1.58
N VAL A 11 12.82 12.65 1.59
CA VAL A 11 13.09 11.38 2.29
C VAL A 11 13.23 11.60 3.81
N GLU A 12 13.62 12.80 4.24
CA GLU A 12 13.81 13.17 5.63
C GLU A 12 12.51 13.67 6.29
N TYR A 13 11.45 13.82 5.51
CA TYR A 13 10.17 14.34 5.98
C TYR A 13 9.12 13.21 6.12
N PRO A 14 8.99 12.60 7.32
CA PRO A 14 8.10 11.45 7.51
C PRO A 14 6.63 11.84 7.39
N THR A 15 5.99 11.41 6.29
CA THR A 15 4.57 11.66 6.01
C THR A 15 3.63 10.58 6.52
N GLY A 16 4.16 9.51 7.12
CA GLY A 16 3.39 8.34 7.53
C GLY A 16 2.34 8.63 8.61
N THR A 17 2.54 9.67 9.41
CA THR A 17 1.58 10.11 10.44
C THR A 17 0.27 10.67 9.85
N TRP A 18 0.19 10.87 8.53
CA TRP A 18 -1.00 11.42 7.87
C TRP A 18 -2.06 10.36 7.56
N ARG A 19 -1.73 9.08 7.77
CA ARG A 19 -2.63 7.96 7.45
C ARG A 19 -3.87 7.94 8.32
N ALA A 20 -5.02 7.76 7.67
CA ALA A 20 -6.21 7.18 8.29
C ALA A 20 -6.27 5.66 8.12
N PHE A 21 -5.63 5.14 7.06
CA PHE A 21 -5.58 3.72 6.72
C PHE A 21 -4.15 3.35 6.28
N ARG A 22 -3.74 2.09 6.48
CA ARG A 22 -2.48 1.54 5.98
C ARG A 22 -2.70 0.36 5.04
N PRO A 23 -1.86 0.21 4.01
CA PRO A 23 -1.83 -1.01 3.22
C PRO A 23 -1.20 -2.15 4.02
N VAL A 24 -1.80 -3.32 3.92
CA VAL A 24 -1.32 -4.57 4.51
C VAL A 24 -1.51 -5.68 3.47
N PHE A 25 -0.62 -6.66 3.43
CA PHE A 25 -0.88 -7.86 2.65
C PHE A 25 -2.08 -8.63 3.20
N GLY A 26 -2.95 -9.13 2.33
CA GLY A 26 -3.95 -10.12 2.70
C GLY A 26 -3.55 -11.53 2.24
N GLU A 27 -4.54 -12.40 2.14
CA GLU A 27 -4.38 -13.82 1.85
C GLU A 27 -4.07 -14.09 0.37
N ALA A 28 -4.54 -13.21 -0.54
CA ALA A 28 -4.23 -13.38 -1.95
C ALA A 28 -2.76 -13.04 -2.23
N LYS A 29 -2.06 -13.99 -2.83
CA LYS A 29 -0.61 -13.89 -3.03
C LYS A 29 -0.26 -12.79 -4.04
N CYS A 30 0.69 -11.93 -3.65
CA CYS A 30 1.30 -10.97 -4.57
C CYS A 30 2.04 -11.71 -5.69
N ILE A 31 1.84 -11.26 -6.93
CA ILE A 31 2.50 -11.82 -8.12
C ILE A 31 3.70 -10.99 -8.57
N HIS A 32 4.13 -10.03 -7.74
CA HIS A 32 5.28 -9.14 -8.01
C HIS A 32 5.21 -8.42 -9.38
N CYS A 33 4.02 -8.01 -9.80
CA CYS A 33 3.82 -7.30 -11.08
C CYS A 33 4.20 -5.81 -11.07
N PHE A 34 4.54 -5.27 -9.89
CA PHE A 34 4.96 -3.87 -9.68
C PHE A 34 3.98 -2.77 -10.10
N THR A 35 2.71 -3.09 -10.42
CA THR A 35 1.70 -2.05 -10.68
C THR A 35 1.52 -1.13 -9.48
N CYS A 36 1.49 -1.66 -8.26
CA CYS A 36 1.41 -0.84 -7.05
C CYS A 36 2.62 0.10 -6.89
N TRP A 37 3.82 -0.36 -7.25
CA TRP A 37 5.04 0.44 -7.22
C TRP A 37 4.97 1.58 -8.23
N LEU A 38 4.59 1.30 -9.47
CA LEU A 38 4.50 2.29 -10.54
C LEU A 38 3.49 3.41 -10.24
N TYR A 39 2.37 3.07 -9.60
CA TYR A 39 1.29 4.03 -9.32
C TYR A 39 1.38 4.70 -7.94
N CYS A 40 2.37 4.36 -7.11
CA CYS A 40 2.49 4.99 -5.80
C CYS A 40 3.01 6.44 -5.96
N PRO A 41 2.22 7.46 -5.57
CA PRO A 41 2.64 8.86 -5.77
C PRO A 41 3.75 9.31 -4.81
N ASP A 42 3.94 8.58 -3.71
CA ASP A 42 4.91 8.88 -2.65
C ASP A 42 6.08 7.88 -2.63
N SER A 43 6.24 7.05 -3.69
CA SER A 43 7.30 6.04 -3.79
C SER A 43 7.41 5.08 -2.59
N SER A 44 6.30 4.82 -1.90
CA SER A 44 6.28 4.08 -0.63
C SER A 44 6.10 2.56 -0.78
N ILE A 45 6.56 1.99 -1.90
CA ILE A 45 6.50 0.55 -2.17
C ILE A 45 7.93 0.00 -2.17
N LEU A 46 8.21 -0.90 -1.23
CA LEU A 46 9.51 -1.53 -1.08
C LEU A 46 9.65 -2.66 -2.09
N VAL A 47 10.75 -2.66 -2.83
CA VAL A 47 11.08 -3.64 -3.86
C VAL A 47 12.52 -4.13 -3.69
N ASP A 48 12.74 -5.40 -3.98
CA ASP A 48 14.03 -6.03 -4.14
C ASP A 48 14.35 -6.07 -5.64
N PRO A 49 15.29 -5.23 -6.12
CA PRO A 49 15.64 -5.18 -7.54
C PRO A 49 16.46 -6.38 -8.00
N GLU A 50 17.15 -7.09 -7.10
CA GLU A 50 17.98 -8.25 -7.48
C GLU A 50 17.11 -9.49 -7.69
N ASN A 51 16.10 -9.67 -6.84
CA ASN A 51 15.21 -10.84 -6.90
C ASN A 51 13.86 -10.55 -7.58
N GLU A 52 13.66 -9.34 -8.10
CA GLU A 52 12.40 -8.89 -8.72
C GLU A 52 11.18 -9.14 -7.82
N LYS A 53 11.28 -8.78 -6.53
CA LYS A 53 10.20 -8.99 -5.55
C LYS A 53 9.68 -7.68 -4.97
N MET A 54 8.37 -7.55 -4.90
CA MET A 54 7.72 -6.55 -4.05
C MET A 54 7.75 -7.06 -2.59
N LEU A 55 8.38 -6.31 -1.70
CA LEU A 55 8.67 -6.69 -0.31
C LEU A 55 7.63 -6.19 0.68
N GLY A 56 7.03 -5.02 0.42
CA GLY A 56 6.10 -4.40 1.35
C GLY A 56 5.96 -2.90 1.17
N PHE A 57 5.59 -2.21 2.24
CA PHE A 57 5.24 -0.79 2.21
C PHE A 57 6.16 -0.01 3.13
N ASP A 58 6.67 1.11 2.65
CA ASP A 58 7.36 2.08 3.51
C ASP A 58 6.30 2.84 4.32
N LEU A 59 6.06 2.41 5.55
CA LEU A 59 5.10 3.04 6.46
C LEU A 59 5.65 4.30 7.14
N GLU A 60 6.90 4.71 6.89
CA GLU A 60 7.39 6.02 7.33
C GLU A 60 6.90 7.12 6.38
N HIS A 61 6.74 6.83 5.09
CA HIS A 61 6.30 7.80 4.08
C HIS A 61 4.90 7.54 3.52
N CYS A 62 4.38 6.30 3.59
CA CYS A 62 3.07 5.98 3.02
C CYS A 62 1.95 6.83 3.65
N LYS A 63 1.21 7.59 2.83
CA LYS A 63 0.06 8.40 3.29
C LYS A 63 -1.26 7.65 3.36
N GLY A 64 -1.29 6.37 2.98
CA GLY A 64 -2.50 5.54 3.14
C GLY A 64 -3.60 5.82 2.12
N CYS A 65 -3.24 6.34 0.94
CA CYS A 65 -4.21 6.76 -0.09
C CYS A 65 -5.02 5.60 -0.72
N GLY A 66 -4.54 4.36 -0.61
CA GLY A 66 -5.23 3.17 -1.14
C GLY A 66 -5.08 2.93 -2.65
N ILE A 67 -4.33 3.76 -3.37
CA ILE A 67 -4.10 3.58 -4.82
C ILE A 67 -3.49 2.21 -5.12
N CYS A 68 -2.50 1.79 -4.32
CA CYS A 68 -1.86 0.48 -4.49
C CYS A 68 -2.85 -0.69 -4.44
N ALA A 69 -3.83 -0.64 -3.53
CA ALA A 69 -4.90 -1.64 -3.43
C ALA A 69 -5.89 -1.56 -4.61
N ALA A 70 -6.23 -0.33 -5.04
CA ALA A 70 -7.17 -0.11 -6.15
C ALA A 70 -6.63 -0.58 -7.50
N VAL A 71 -5.33 -0.39 -7.77
CA VAL A 71 -4.70 -0.78 -9.03
C VAL A 71 -4.19 -2.22 -9.04
N CYS A 72 -4.22 -2.93 -7.92
CA CYS A 72 -3.67 -4.28 -7.82
C CYS A 72 -4.48 -5.26 -8.69
N PRO A 73 -3.89 -5.88 -9.72
CA PRO A 73 -4.63 -6.79 -10.60
C PRO A 73 -5.05 -8.08 -9.89
N VAL A 74 -4.39 -8.44 -8.78
CA VAL A 74 -4.79 -9.60 -7.96
C VAL A 74 -6.07 -9.27 -7.18
N ASN A 75 -6.17 -8.08 -6.59
CA ASN A 75 -7.40 -7.62 -5.91
C ASN A 75 -8.62 -7.67 -6.83
N ALA A 76 -8.46 -7.24 -8.08
CA ALA A 76 -9.54 -7.24 -9.07
C ALA A 76 -10.05 -8.66 -9.41
N LYS A 77 -9.20 -9.67 -9.24
CA LYS A 77 -9.46 -11.08 -9.58
C LYS A 77 -9.88 -11.95 -8.39
N VAL A 78 -10.00 -11.37 -7.19
CA VAL A 78 -10.48 -12.11 -6.01
C VAL A 78 -11.91 -12.60 -6.23
N GLU A 79 -12.15 -13.87 -5.89
CA GLU A 79 -13.46 -14.49 -5.99
C GLU A 79 -14.45 -13.83 -5.01
N ARG A 80 -15.65 -13.53 -5.52
CA ARG A 80 -16.73 -12.91 -4.76
C ARG A 80 -18.07 -13.48 -5.22
N LYS A 81 -19.04 -13.53 -4.32
CA LYS A 81 -20.41 -13.93 -4.65
C LYS A 81 -21.06 -12.88 -5.54
N ALA A 82 -22.04 -13.30 -6.33
CA ALA A 82 -22.81 -12.36 -7.15
C ALA A 82 -23.50 -11.31 -6.25
N GLY A 83 -23.23 -10.03 -6.52
CA GLY A 83 -23.74 -8.92 -5.72
C GLY A 83 -22.97 -8.64 -4.42
N GLU A 84 -21.89 -9.35 -4.13
CA GLU A 84 -21.02 -9.06 -2.99
C GLU A 84 -20.01 -7.94 -3.32
N GLU A 85 -20.04 -6.87 -2.52
CA GLU A 85 -18.97 -5.88 -2.49
C GLU A 85 -17.99 -6.23 -1.38
N LEU A 86 -16.71 -6.41 -1.74
CA LEU A 86 -15.65 -6.66 -0.78
C LEU A 86 -15.31 -5.36 -0.05
N ALA A 87 -15.22 -5.43 1.28
CA ALA A 87 -14.71 -4.33 2.07
C ALA A 87 -13.24 -4.05 1.74
N ARG A 88 -12.79 -2.82 1.95
CA ARG A 88 -11.40 -2.40 1.66
C ARG A 88 -10.35 -3.17 2.49
N ASP A 89 -10.74 -3.68 3.65
CA ASP A 89 -9.93 -4.43 4.60
C ASP A 89 -10.18 -5.94 4.52
N ASP A 90 -10.92 -6.41 3.51
CA ASP A 90 -11.24 -7.83 3.35
C ASP A 90 -9.95 -8.66 3.25
N PRO A 91 -9.80 -9.72 4.07
CA PRO A 91 -8.58 -10.53 4.12
C PRO A 91 -8.29 -11.25 2.80
N ARG A 92 -9.30 -11.50 1.96
CA ARG A 92 -9.11 -12.18 0.66
C ARG A 92 -8.36 -11.32 -0.36
N LEU A 93 -8.24 -10.02 -0.13
CA LEU A 93 -7.49 -9.12 -1.01
C LEU A 93 -5.98 -9.41 -0.93
N CYS A 94 -5.25 -9.03 -1.97
CA CYS A 94 -3.78 -9.09 -1.99
C CYS A 94 -3.18 -7.92 -1.22
N ILE A 95 -3.68 -6.71 -1.46
CA ILE A 95 -3.36 -5.52 -0.67
C ILE A 95 -4.69 -5.02 -0.11
N ARG A 96 -4.82 -5.03 1.21
CA ARG A 96 -6.00 -4.54 1.91
C ARG A 96 -5.67 -3.27 2.68
N MET A 97 -6.63 -2.37 2.79
CA MET A 97 -6.48 -1.08 3.47
C MET A 97 -7.15 -1.16 4.84
N VAL A 98 -6.35 -1.32 5.89
CA VAL A 98 -6.84 -1.42 7.27
C VAL A 98 -6.77 -0.04 7.94
N GLU A 99 -7.71 0.28 8.83
CA GLU A 99 -7.61 1.51 9.63
C GLU A 99 -6.30 1.54 10.44
N GLU A 100 -5.67 2.73 10.47
CA GLU A 100 -4.45 2.95 11.23
C GLU A 100 -4.71 2.66 12.72
N GLY A 101 -3.86 1.85 13.36
CA GLY A 101 -4.02 1.44 14.76
C GLY A 101 -4.90 0.21 15.00
N LYS A 102 -5.66 -0.28 14.00
CA LYS A 102 -6.42 -1.55 14.09
C LYS A 102 -5.66 -2.77 13.57
N PHE A 103 -4.46 -2.57 13.02
CA PHE A 103 -3.57 -3.65 12.60
C PHE A 103 -2.40 -3.78 13.58
N GLN A 104 -2.26 -4.97 14.17
CA GLN A 104 -1.10 -5.38 14.97
C GLN A 104 -0.21 -6.22 14.05
N GLU A 105 1.07 -5.86 13.94
CA GLU A 105 2.08 -6.60 13.17
C GLU A 105 2.37 -7.99 13.77
#